data_AF-J4THW0-F1
#
_entry.id   AF-J4THW0-F1
#
_cell.length_a   1.000
_cell.length_b   1.000
_cell.length_c   1.000
_cell.angle_alpha   90.00
_cell.angle_beta   90.00
_cell.angle_gamma   90.00
#
_symmetry.space_group_name_H-M   'P 1'
#
loop_
_entity.id
_entity.type
_entity.pdbx_description
1 polymer ?
#
loop_
_entity_poly.entity_id
_entity_poly.type
_entity_poly.pdbx_seq_one_letter_code
_entity_poly.pdbx_strand_id
1 'polypeptide(L)' 'MRDLENGQCLISDLYGRVGVIQFHPVFEELLHAFDTRPPVRKEV' A
#
# COMPACT_ATOMS: atom_id res chain seq x y z
N MET A 1 -11.26 -13.31 2.37
CA MET A 1 -10.17 -12.30 2.31
C MET A 1 -10.55 -11.24 3.34
N ARG A 2 -9.68 -10.82 4.27
CA ARG A 2 -10.07 -9.85 5.31
C ARG A 2 -10.60 -8.57 4.64
N ASP A 3 -11.75 -8.07 5.08
CA ASP A 3 -12.41 -6.88 4.52
C ASP A 3 -11.56 -5.64 4.86
N LEU A 4 -10.63 -5.28 3.96
CA LEU A 4 -9.85 -4.06 4.07
C LEU A 4 -10.66 -2.91 3.49
N GLU A 5 -10.74 -1.81 4.24
CA GLU A 5 -11.33 -0.57 3.77
C GLU A 5 -10.33 0.25 2.96
N ASN A 6 -10.82 1.25 2.23
CA ASN A 6 -9.94 2.17 1.50
C ASN A 6 -9.00 2.90 2.46
N GLY A 7 -7.72 2.89 2.12
CA GLY A 7 -6.65 3.39 2.98
C GLY A 7 -6.16 2.39 4.01
N GLN A 8 -6.65 1.15 4.04
CA GLN A 8 -6.12 0.11 4.91
C GLN A 8 -5.14 -0.82 4.18
N CYS A 9 -4.12 -1.28 4.89
CA CYS A 9 -3.23 -2.34 4.43
C CYS A 9 -2.89 -3.34 5.54
N LEU A 10 -2.38 -4.51 5.13
CA LEU A 10 -1.77 -5.47 6.06
C LEU A 10 -0.32 -5.09 6.30
N ILE A 11 0.09 -5.05 7.57
CA ILE A 11 1.48 -4.89 7.97
C ILE A 11 1.93 -6.12 8.75
N SER A 12 3.13 -6.60 8.46
CA SER A 12 3.81 -7.66 9.22
C SER A 12 4.98 -7.06 9.96
N ASP A 13 5.08 -7.31 11.26
CA ASP A 13 6.29 -6.97 12.02
C ASP A 13 7.40 -8.03 11.87
N LEU A 14 8.57 -7.76 12.45
CA LEU A 14 9.75 -8.65 12.43
C LEU A 14 9.52 -9.98 13.16
N TYR A 15 8.45 -10.09 13.96
CA TYR A 15 8.08 -11.30 14.69
C TYR A 15 6.93 -12.08 14.00
N GLY A 16 6.54 -11.67 12.79
CA GLY A 16 5.52 -12.34 11.99
C GLY A 16 4.08 -12.08 12.43
N ARG A 17 3.82 -11.08 13.28
CA ARG A 17 2.45 -10.68 13.64
C ARG A 17 1.87 -9.82 12.52
N VAL A 18 0.65 -10.15 12.09
CA VAL A 18 -0.04 -9.44 11.00
C VAL A 18 -1.23 -8.64 11.54
N GLY A 19 -1.23 -7.34 11.29
CA GLY A 19 -2.31 -6.41 11.64
C GLY A 19 -2.84 -5.63 10.45
N VAL A 20 -3.99 -5.00 10.62
CA VAL A 20 -4.55 -4.00 9.69
C VAL A 20 -4.15 -2.62 10.21
N ILE A 21 -3.62 -1.76 9.34
CA ILE A 21 -3.33 -0.36 9.66
C ILE A 21 -4.03 0.57 8.69
N GLN A 22 -4.44 1.75 9.17
CA GLN A 22 -4.92 2.84 8.33
C GLN A 22 -3.74 3.70 7.89
N PHE A 23 -3.55 3.80 6.59
CA PHE A 23 -2.51 4.57 5.94
C PHE A 23 -3.06 5.93 5.51
N HIS A 24 -2.58 6.99 6.16
CA HIS A 24 -2.79 8.37 5.75
C HIS A 24 -1.48 8.90 5.16
N PRO A 25 -1.29 8.84 3.84
CA PRO A 25 -0.08 9.36 3.21
C PRO A 25 0.00 10.87 3.44
N VAL A 26 1.04 11.31 4.15
CA VAL A 26 1.35 12.74 4.31
C VAL A 26 2.06 13.28 3.06
N PHE A 27 2.72 12.40 2.31
CA PHE A 27 3.51 12.71 1.12
C PHE A 27 3.04 11.85 -0.06
N GLU A 28 3.04 12.42 -1.27
CA GLU A 28 2.57 11.77 -2.50
C GLU A 28 3.50 10.64 -2.94
N GLU A 29 4.79 10.73 -2.61
CA GLU A 29 5.81 9.71 -2.90
C GLU A 29 5.48 8.38 -2.22
N LEU A 30 4.84 8.40 -1.06
CA LEU A 30 4.38 7.19 -0.39
C LEU A 30 3.24 6.52 -1.19
N LEU A 31 2.34 7.29 -1.78
CA LEU A 31 1.30 6.74 -2.66
C LEU A 31 1.93 6.06 -3.88
N HIS A 32 2.92 6.71 -4.50
CA HIS A 32 3.65 6.15 -5.63
C HIS A 32 4.43 4.87 -5.28
N ALA A 33 5.03 4.79 -4.09
CA ALA A 33 5.78 3.62 -3.65
C ALA A 33 4.90 2.36 -3.49
N PHE A 34 3.62 2.54 -3.17
CA PHE A 34 2.64 1.46 -3.04
C PHE A 34 1.72 1.33 -4.26
N ASP A 35 1.97 2.08 -5.34
CA ASP A 35 1.20 1.97 -6.58
C ASP A 35 1.50 0.64 -7.27
N THR A 36 0.48 -0.21 -7.36
CA THR A 36 0.57 -1.54 -8.01
C THR A 36 0.05 -1.52 -9.44
N ARG A 37 -0.35 -0.36 -9.97
CA ARG A 37 -0.78 -0.23 -11.37
C ARG A 37 0.39 -0.60 -12.28
N PRO A 38 0.13 -1.30 -13.40
CA PRO A 38 1.16 -1.60 -14.37
C PRO A 38 1.86 -0.31 -14.84
N PRO A 39 3.19 -0.32 -15.04
CA PRO A 39 3.89 0.85 -15.54
C PRO A 39 3.28 1.28 -16.88
N VAL A 40 2.90 2.55 -16.98
CA VAL A 40 2.40 3.12 -18.24
C VAL A 40 3.52 2.97 -19.26
N ARG A 41 3.25 2.24 -20.36
CA ARG A 41 4.19 2.13 -21.47
C ARG A 41 4.46 3.56 -21.96
N LYS A 42 5.68 4.05 -21.74
CA LYS A 42 6.15 5.25 -22.46
C LYS A 42 6.33 4.81 -23.91
N GLU A 43 5.42 5.22 -24.79
CA GLU A 43 5.72 5.18 -26.21
C GLU A 43 6.93 6.09 -26.45
N VAL A 44 7.97 5.49 -27.06
CA VAL A 44 9.23 6.14 -27.45
C VAL A 44 9.09 6.80 -28.80
#